data_AF-A0A928P8L7-F1
#
_entry.id   AF-A0A928P8L7-F1
#
_cell.length_a   1.000
_cell.length_b   1.000
_cell.length_c   1.000
_cell.angle_alpha   90.00
_cell.angle_beta   90.00
_cell.angle_gamma   90.00
#
_symmetry.space_group_name_H-M   'P 1'
#
loop_
_entity.id
_entity.type
_entity.pdbx_description
1 polymer ?
#
loop_
_entity_poly.entity_id
_entity_poly.type
_entity_poly.pdbx_seq_one_letter_code
_entity_poly.pdbx_strand_id
1 'polypeptide(L)'
;MSNFITDPATKFDFQPADFVPFKDKKVCDYVRSLSGKDLEKREAWWHPEFEVKVMMNPHPVLISTLFTRLKAASEAGKSFTMILGNPEPDTYIPLAQLINYFKVDCSKV
;
A
#
# COMPACT_ATOMS: atom_id res chain seq x y z
N MET A 1 6.92 19.67 11.37
CA MET A 1 5.90 19.07 10.48
C MET A 1 4.77 20.07 10.38
N SER A 2 4.55 20.64 9.19
CA SER A 2 3.50 21.61 8.96
C SER A 2 2.14 20.96 9.19
N ASN A 3 1.24 21.62 9.90
CA ASN A 3 -0.14 21.17 10.06
C ASN A 3 -0.77 21.05 8.67
N PHE A 4 -1.07 19.82 8.23
CA PHE A 4 -1.79 19.61 6.99
C PHE A 4 -3.14 20.31 7.09
N ILE A 5 -3.44 21.20 6.15
CA ILE A 5 -4.75 21.81 6.03
C ILE A 5 -5.66 20.74 5.42
N THR A 6 -6.57 20.21 6.23
CA THR A 6 -7.64 19.31 5.77
C THR A 6 -8.96 20.06 5.84
N ASP A 7 -9.84 19.82 4.87
CA ASP A 7 -11.20 20.31 4.98
C ASP A 7 -11.88 19.79 6.26
N PRO A 8 -12.77 20.59 6.89
CA PRO A 8 -13.55 20.12 8.02
C PRO A 8 -14.42 18.94 7.59
N ALA A 9 -14.59 17.96 8.49
CA ALA A 9 -15.42 16.79 8.22
C ALA A 9 -16.86 17.21 7.87
N THR A 10 -17.35 16.78 6.71
CA THR A 10 -18.74 17.03 6.30
C THR A 10 -19.69 16.04 6.97
N LYS A 11 -20.93 16.49 7.24
CA LYS A 11 -22.02 15.60 7.67
C LYS A 11 -22.44 14.74 6.48
N PHE A 12 -21.91 13.52 6.43
CA PHE A 12 -22.25 12.54 5.40
C PHE A 12 -23.28 11.55 5.95
N ASP A 13 -24.55 11.82 5.68
CA ASP A 13 -25.65 10.90 5.96
C ASP A 13 -26.14 10.31 4.64
N PHE A 14 -25.95 9.00 4.47
CA PHE A 14 -26.29 8.30 3.24
C PHE A 14 -27.05 7.01 3.52
N GLN A 15 -27.83 6.58 2.53
CA GLN A 15 -28.47 5.28 2.48
C GLN A 15 -27.81 4.48 1.35
N PRO A 16 -27.25 3.29 1.60
CA PRO A 16 -26.72 2.43 0.54
C PRO A 16 -27.79 2.14 -0.53
N ALA A 17 -27.41 2.20 -1.81
CA ALA A 17 -28.33 1.94 -2.92
C ALA A 17 -28.82 0.49 -2.92
N ASP A 18 -29.96 0.24 -3.58
CA ASP A 18 -30.64 -1.05 -3.47
C ASP A 18 -29.84 -2.24 -4.02
N PHE A 19 -28.99 -2.00 -5.01
CA PHE A 19 -28.13 -3.01 -5.61
C PHE A 19 -26.87 -3.33 -4.78
N VAL A 20 -26.56 -2.54 -3.74
CA VAL A 20 -25.37 -2.77 -2.92
C VAL A 20 -25.60 -4.02 -2.04
N PRO A 21 -24.69 -5.02 -2.07
CA PRO A 21 -24.90 -6.27 -1.35
C PRO A 21 -24.74 -6.15 0.17
N PHE A 22 -24.09 -5.10 0.66
CA PHE A 22 -23.87 -4.83 2.08
C PHE A 22 -24.49 -3.48 2.48
N LYS A 23 -25.43 -3.50 3.44
CA LYS A 23 -26.23 -2.32 3.81
C LYS A 23 -26.29 -2.03 5.33
N ASP A 24 -25.43 -2.67 6.13
CA ASP A 24 -25.42 -2.42 7.57
C ASP A 24 -24.84 -1.04 7.89
N LYS A 25 -25.74 -0.09 8.16
CA LYS A 25 -25.38 1.31 8.46
C LYS A 25 -24.49 1.42 9.70
N LYS A 26 -24.70 0.58 10.73
CA LYS A 26 -23.88 0.64 11.94
C LYS A 26 -22.44 0.27 11.66
N VAL A 27 -22.20 -0.72 10.80
CA VAL A 27 -20.85 -1.11 10.38
C VAL A 27 -20.23 -0.03 9.50
N CYS A 28 -20.99 0.55 8.56
CA CYS A 28 -20.51 1.68 7.75
C CYS A 28 -20.08 2.86 8.63
N ASP A 29 -20.90 3.23 9.62
CA ASP A 29 -20.62 4.33 10.56
C ASP A 29 -19.39 4.02 11.42
N TYR A 30 -19.25 2.78 11.90
CA TYR A 30 -18.08 2.33 12.63
C TYR A 30 -16.80 2.42 11.80
N VAL A 31 -16.76 1.82 10.61
CA VAL A 31 -15.57 1.83 9.74
C VAL A 31 -15.20 3.25 9.34
N ARG A 32 -16.18 4.12 9.08
CA ARG A 32 -15.94 5.54 8.79
C ARG A 32 -15.29 6.29 9.96
N SER A 33 -15.56 5.89 11.20
CA SER A 33 -14.98 6.51 12.39
C SER A 33 -13.52 6.10 12.65
N LEU A 34 -13.03 5.04 12.00
CA LEU A 34 -11.67 4.55 12.17
C LEU A 34 -10.66 5.54 11.58
N SER A 35 -9.65 5.90 12.37
CA SER A 35 -8.49 6.62 11.88
C SER A 35 -7.51 5.68 11.17
N GLY A 36 -6.60 6.23 10.37
CA GLY A 36 -5.48 5.46 9.83
C GLY A 36 -4.65 4.77 10.92
N LYS A 37 -4.60 5.33 12.14
CA LYS A 37 -3.92 4.70 13.28
C LYS A 37 -4.66 3.51 13.86
N ASP A 38 -5.99 3.50 13.77
CA ASP A 38 -6.78 2.35 14.16
C ASP A 38 -6.53 1.17 13.23
N LEU A 39 -6.33 1.42 11.93
CA LEU A 39 -6.01 0.40 10.93
C LEU A 39 -4.57 -0.16 11.06
N GLU A 40 -3.66 0.54 11.76
CA GLU A 40 -2.30 0.06 12.05
C GLU A 40 -2.25 -0.87 13.29
N LYS A 41 -3.34 -1.00 14.06
CA LYS A 41 -3.36 -1.84 15.27
C LYS A 41 -3.28 -3.32 14.91
N ARG A 42 -2.43 -4.05 15.62
CA ARG A 42 -2.29 -5.50 15.45
C ARG A 42 -3.43 -6.24 16.11
N GLU A 43 -3.89 -7.30 15.45
CA GLU A 43 -4.75 -8.31 16.06
C GLU A 43 -3.95 -9.53 16.51
N ALA A 44 -4.48 -10.26 17.48
CA ALA A 44 -3.83 -11.44 18.04
C ALA A 44 -3.62 -12.58 17.01
N TRP A 45 -4.44 -12.62 15.96
CA TRP A 45 -4.37 -13.63 14.90
C TRP A 45 -3.41 -13.27 13.75
N TRP A 46 -2.78 -12.10 13.77
CA TRP A 46 -1.85 -11.68 12.72
C TRP A 46 -0.54 -12.47 12.80
N HIS A 47 0.04 -12.76 11.63
CA HIS A 47 1.39 -13.35 11.55
C HIS A 47 2.41 -12.44 12.26
N PRO A 48 3.40 -12.99 13.00
CA PRO A 48 4.36 -12.18 13.76
C PRO A 48 5.09 -11.13 12.91
N GLU A 49 5.43 -11.48 11.67
CA GLU A 49 6.15 -10.60 10.73
C GLU A 49 5.24 -9.66 9.92
N PHE A 50 3.92 -9.78 10.03
CA PHE A 50 3.00 -8.95 9.26
C PHE A 50 2.91 -7.56 9.88
N GLU A 51 3.30 -6.52 9.16
CA GLU A 51 3.23 -5.12 9.60
C GLU A 51 2.36 -4.30 8.64
N VAL A 52 1.53 -3.41 9.20
CA VAL A 52 0.67 -2.51 8.44
C VAL A 52 1.03 -1.07 8.74
N LYS A 53 1.15 -0.25 7.69
CA LYS A 53 1.37 1.18 7.80
C LYS A 53 0.40 1.94 6.91
N VAL A 54 -0.31 2.91 7.49
CA VAL A 54 -1.15 3.84 6.74
C VAL A 54 -0.35 5.10 6.47
N MET A 55 -0.24 5.47 5.20
CA MET A 55 0.52 6.65 4.75
C MET A 55 -0.15 7.33 3.58
N MET A 56 0.10 8.64 3.45
CA MET A 56 -0.54 9.47 2.42
C MET A 56 -0.09 9.12 1.01
N ASN A 57 1.19 8.76 0.84
CA ASN A 57 1.76 8.36 -0.44
C ASN A 57 2.66 7.12 -0.24
N PRO A 58 2.15 5.90 -0.52
CA PRO A 58 2.91 4.67 -0.36
C PRO A 58 3.88 4.37 -1.51
N HIS A 59 3.75 5.05 -2.66
CA HIS A 59 4.51 4.71 -3.87
C HIS A 59 6.02 4.72 -3.66
N PRO A 60 6.65 5.75 -3.07
CA PRO A 60 8.11 5.76 -2.87
C PRO A 60 8.61 4.61 -1.99
N VAL A 61 7.84 4.24 -0.96
CA VAL A 61 8.18 3.14 -0.06
C VAL A 61 8.11 1.81 -0.80
N LEU A 62 7.05 1.62 -1.59
CA LEU A 62 6.89 0.41 -2.40
C LEU A 62 8.01 0.33 -3.43
N ILE A 63 8.21 1.36 -4.27
CA ILE A 63 9.27 1.42 -5.29
C ILE A 63 10.63 1.08 -4.68
N SER A 64 10.99 1.72 -3.57
CA SER A 64 12.25 1.47 -2.87
C SER A 64 12.36 0.03 -2.39
N THR A 65 11.29 -0.53 -1.81
CA THR A 65 11.25 -1.91 -1.33
C THR A 65 11.45 -2.91 -2.48
N LEU A 66 10.76 -2.71 -3.61
CA LEU A 66 10.89 -3.58 -4.77
C LEU A 66 12.29 -3.49 -5.38
N PHE A 67 12.79 -2.27 -5.60
CA PHE A 67 14.10 -2.04 -6.19
C PHE A 67 15.24 -2.60 -5.34
N THR A 68 15.24 -2.32 -4.03
CA THR A 68 16.32 -2.77 -3.13
C THR A 68 16.38 -4.29 -3.03
N ARG A 69 15.23 -4.97 -2.96
CA ARG A 69 15.17 -6.44 -2.92
C ARG A 69 15.62 -7.07 -4.24
N LEU A 70 15.15 -6.54 -5.38
CA LEU A 70 15.53 -7.02 -6.70
C LEU A 70 17.03 -6.84 -6.94
N LYS A 71 17.57 -5.65 -6.62
CA LYS A 71 19.01 -5.38 -6.72
C LYS A 71 19.82 -6.31 -5.83
N ALA A 72 19.45 -6.48 -4.56
CA ALA A 72 20.17 -7.37 -3.64
C ALA A 72 20.16 -8.83 -4.10
N ALA A 73 19.04 -9.30 -4.66
CA ALA A 73 18.94 -10.65 -5.21
C ALA A 73 19.83 -10.83 -6.45
N SER A 74 19.84 -9.85 -7.37
CA SER A 74 20.71 -9.83 -8.55
C SER A 74 22.20 -9.86 -8.16
N GLU A 75 22.59 -9.04 -7.18
CA GLU A 75 23.98 -8.98 -6.67
C GLU A 75 24.40 -10.27 -5.95
N ALA A 76 23.45 -10.93 -5.27
CA ALA A 76 23.69 -12.20 -4.59
C ALA A 76 23.57 -13.43 -5.51
N GLY A 77 23.17 -13.26 -6.78
CA GLY A 77 22.90 -14.37 -7.70
C GLY A 77 21.74 -15.28 -7.23
N LYS A 78 20.70 -14.70 -6.62
CA LYS A 78 19.53 -15.43 -6.08
C LYS A 78 18.29 -15.08 -6.89
N SER A 79 17.45 -16.09 -7.15
CA SER A 79 16.12 -15.88 -7.74
C SER A 79 15.24 -15.02 -6.84
N PHE A 80 14.43 -14.16 -7.45
CA PHE A 80 13.50 -13.29 -6.74
C PHE A 80 12.13 -13.27 -7.42
N THR A 81 11.12 -13.78 -6.72
CA THR A 81 9.74 -13.81 -7.20
C THR A 81 8.89 -12.80 -6.46
N MET A 82 8.03 -12.09 -7.20
CA MET A 82 7.13 -11.07 -6.67
C MET A 82 5.71 -11.31 -7.19
N ILE A 83 4.72 -11.03 -6.34
CA ILE A 83 3.31 -10.97 -6.74
C ILE A 83 2.91 -9.49 -6.68
N LEU A 84 2.51 -8.95 -7.83
CA LEU A 84 2.19 -7.53 -8.01
C LEU A 84 0.71 -7.39 -8.38
N GLY A 85 0.08 -6.31 -7.92
CA GLY A 85 -1.33 -6.01 -8.20
C GLY A 85 -1.58 -5.54 -9.63
N ASN A 86 -2.83 -5.18 -9.92
CA ASN A 86 -3.25 -4.54 -11.18
C ASN A 86 -2.28 -3.41 -11.60
N PRO A 87 -2.01 -3.21 -12.92
CA PRO A 87 -1.17 -2.14 -13.44
C PRO A 87 -1.21 -0.85 -12.62
N GLU A 88 -0.03 -0.52 -12.10
CA GLU A 88 0.19 0.62 -11.24
C GLU A 88 1.36 1.41 -11.88
N PRO A 89 1.04 2.37 -12.78
CA PRO A 89 2.06 3.07 -13.55
C PRO A 89 2.96 3.95 -12.69
N ASP A 90 2.42 4.54 -11.62
CA ASP A 90 3.13 5.44 -10.71
C ASP A 90 4.22 4.73 -9.90
N THR A 91 4.14 3.42 -9.76
CA THR A 91 5.11 2.53 -9.12
C THR A 91 5.99 1.85 -10.15
N TYR A 92 5.42 1.24 -11.19
CA TYR A 92 6.18 0.36 -12.08
C TYR A 92 7.05 1.12 -13.09
N ILE A 93 6.63 2.30 -13.55
CA ILE A 93 7.46 3.10 -14.47
C ILE A 93 8.74 3.60 -13.76
N PRO A 94 8.67 4.23 -12.57
CA PRO A 94 9.88 4.62 -11.83
C PRO A 94 10.74 3.42 -11.43
N LEU A 95 10.14 2.28 -11.06
CA LEU A 95 10.88 1.06 -10.76
C LEU A 95 11.71 0.60 -11.96
N ALA A 96 11.10 0.53 -13.16
CA ALA A 96 11.81 0.17 -14.38
C ALA A 96 12.94 1.15 -14.72
N GLN A 97 12.72 2.45 -14.50
CA GLN A 97 13.77 3.47 -14.68
C GLN A 97 14.95 3.24 -13.72
N LEU A 98 14.68 2.91 -12.45
CA LEU A 98 15.74 2.60 -11.47
C LEU A 98 16.51 1.33 -11.88
N ILE A 99 15.82 0.26 -12.28
CA ILE A 99 16.44 -0.97 -12.77
C ILE A 99 17.41 -0.68 -13.92
N ASN A 100 16.98 0.11 -14.90
CA ASN A 100 17.79 0.50 -16.05
C ASN A 100 18.96 1.41 -15.65
N TYR A 101 18.72 2.40 -14.78
CA TYR A 101 19.73 3.35 -14.33
C TYR A 101 20.87 2.66 -13.58
N PHE A 102 20.53 1.73 -12.68
CA PHE A 102 21.49 0.96 -11.90
C PHE A 102 22.01 -0.30 -12.63
N LYS A 103 21.57 -0.54 -13.87
CA LYS A 103 21.96 -1.69 -14.71
C LYS A 103 21.82 -3.03 -13.96
N VAL A 104 20.69 -3.21 -13.30
CA VAL A 104 20.44 -4.46 -12.56
C VAL A 104 20.32 -5.61 -13.54
N ASP A 105 21.07 -6.69 -13.30
CA ASP A 105 21.08 -7.87 -14.17
C ASP A 105 19.84 -8.71 -13.88
N CYS A 106 18.78 -8.48 -14.66
CA CYS A 106 17.50 -9.16 -14.53
C CYS A 106 17.54 -10.62 -15.03
N SER A 107 18.63 -11.10 -15.65
CA SER A 107 18.75 -12.52 -16.03
C SER A 107 19.03 -13.44 -14.85
N LYS A 108 19.41 -12.86 -13.70
CA LYS A 108 19.80 -13.57 -12.48
C LYS A 108 18.73 -13.56 -11.39
N VAL A 109 17.61 -12.88 -11.61
CA VAL A 109 16.51 -12.70 -10.65
C VAL A 109 15.23 -13.32 -11.15
#